data_AF-A0A9X3X0X9-F1
#
_entry.id   AF-A0A9X3X0X9-F1
#
_cell.length_a   1.000
_cell.length_b   1.000
_cell.length_c   1.000
_cell.angle_alpha   90.00
_cell.angle_beta   90.00
_cell.angle_gamma   90.00
#
_symmetry.space_group_name_H-M   'P 1'
#
loop_
_entity.id
_entity.type
_entity.pdbx_description
1 polymer ?
#
loop_
_entity_poly.entity_id
_entity_poly.type
_entity_poly.pdbx_seq_one_letter_code
_entity_poly.pdbx_strand_id
1 'polypeptide(L)'
;MPRSLGDAKATWREFARFVVCALGWVVLVGSTTGCMVDDMPALSDMVTTVKLREYYGNPNNYTGITYNQAVGLQFQRDVLGALPGPRVLSSNRKVFPSAWRQEASNERFRGVIPDGVTAAVEGFHGPLPPVISTHPESTFVEVKAVKGVVNLEYAQYQILGMLDALSKSPAAFSTGPDRAYPSLYFVVTGDTSIGTDVGARAASLQILVWVSPVRDHGGGELQVAPPWCFNCDAVFPGKQLPAPTLPGPSFYVQKLRAANDRGLDKPILDDGLVGHPGTPGNTRPH
;
A
#
# COMPACT_ATOMS: atom_id res chain seq x y z
N MET A 1 34.48 30.62 5.56
CA MET A 1 33.84 30.74 6.89
C MET A 1 33.31 29.37 7.29
N PRO A 2 33.79 28.74 8.37
CA PRO A 2 33.34 27.42 8.77
C PRO A 2 31.96 27.52 9.45
N ARG A 3 30.99 26.73 9.00
CA ARG A 3 29.68 26.59 9.66
C ARG A 3 29.87 25.86 10.99
N SER A 4 29.24 26.41 12.03
CA SER A 4 29.31 25.98 13.41
C SER A 4 28.74 24.56 13.60
N LEU A 5 29.44 23.74 14.41
CA LEU A 5 29.05 22.40 14.86
C LEU A 5 27.78 22.36 15.74
N GLY A 6 27.13 23.51 15.99
CA GLY A 6 25.93 23.62 16.81
C GLY A 6 24.65 23.07 16.17
N ASP A 7 24.53 23.13 14.84
CA ASP A 7 23.26 22.80 14.14
C ASP A 7 22.98 21.30 14.04
N ALA A 8 24.01 20.45 14.14
CA ALA A 8 23.85 18.99 14.02
C ALA A 8 23.22 18.33 15.26
N LYS A 9 23.23 19.00 16.42
CA LYS A 9 22.61 18.47 17.65
C LYS A 9 21.13 18.80 17.77
N ALA A 10 20.67 19.87 17.13
CA ALA A 10 19.26 20.26 17.12
C ALA A 10 18.42 19.29 16.28
N THR A 11 18.93 18.90 15.11
CA THR A 11 18.26 17.95 14.19
C THR A 11 18.12 16.55 14.76
N TRP A 12 19.11 16.06 15.52
CA TRP A 12 19.02 14.74 16.16
C TRP A 12 17.96 14.67 17.28
N ARG A 13 17.77 15.76 18.03
CA ARG A 13 16.75 15.82 19.10
C ARG A 13 15.34 15.89 18.54
N GLU A 14 15.13 16.53 17.40
CA GLU A 14 13.83 16.54 16.72
C GLU A 14 13.51 15.19 16.06
N PHE A 15 14.51 14.54 15.46
CA PHE A 15 14.34 13.21 14.87
C PHE A 15 14.01 12.15 15.95
N ALA A 16 14.69 12.19 17.10
CA ALA A 16 14.41 11.29 18.22
C ALA A 16 13.00 11.52 18.82
N ARG A 17 12.53 12.77 18.89
CA ARG A 17 11.15 13.08 19.31
C ARG A 17 10.11 12.56 18.32
N PHE A 18 10.39 12.63 17.02
CA PHE A 18 9.49 12.11 15.99
C PHE A 18 9.37 10.58 16.04
N VAL A 19 10.49 9.88 16.22
CA VAL A 19 10.52 8.41 16.35
C VAL A 19 9.83 7.94 17.63
N VAL A 20 10.02 8.63 18.75
CA VAL A 20 9.36 8.30 20.03
C VAL A 20 7.86 8.60 19.98
N CYS A 21 7.41 9.66 19.29
CA CYS A 21 5.99 9.93 19.09
C CYS A 21 5.32 8.94 18.13
N ALA A 22 6.02 8.51 17.06
CA ALA A 22 5.50 7.50 16.13
C ALA A 22 5.39 6.11 16.80
N LEU A 23 6.39 5.71 17.59
CA LEU A 23 6.33 4.46 18.37
C LEU A 23 5.32 4.55 19.53
N GLY A 24 5.21 5.71 20.18
CA GLY A 24 4.25 5.94 21.27
C GLY A 24 2.80 5.86 20.80
N TRP A 25 2.48 6.34 19.59
CA TRP A 25 1.15 6.22 19.01
C TRP A 25 0.78 4.77 18.64
N VAL A 26 1.73 3.99 18.11
CA VAL A 26 1.52 2.55 17.81
C VAL A 26 1.20 1.77 19.10
N VAL A 27 1.85 2.11 20.21
CA VAL A 27 1.60 1.45 21.51
C VAL A 27 0.30 1.91 22.17
N LEU A 28 -0.10 3.18 22.03
CA LEU A 28 -1.31 3.68 22.71
C LEU A 28 -2.61 3.19 22.05
N VAL A 29 -2.65 3.10 20.71
CA VAL A 29 -3.86 2.66 19.98
C VAL A 29 -4.16 1.17 20.24
N GLY A 30 -3.16 0.35 20.57
CA GLY A 30 -3.35 -1.06 20.93
C GLY A 30 -3.98 -1.32 22.30
N SER A 31 -4.15 -0.29 23.16
CA SER A 31 -4.56 -0.50 24.56
C SER A 31 -6.03 -0.23 24.88
N THR A 32 -6.80 0.40 23.98
CA THR A 32 -8.18 0.83 24.26
C THR A 32 -9.27 0.02 23.58
N THR A 33 -8.91 -0.91 22.69
CA THR A 33 -9.85 -1.86 22.07
C THR A 33 -9.42 -3.26 22.48
N GLY A 34 -10.22 -3.96 23.28
CA GLY A 34 -9.91 -5.28 23.86
C GLY A 34 -9.75 -6.44 22.86
N CYS A 35 -9.38 -6.16 21.62
CA CYS A 35 -8.87 -7.14 20.66
C CYS A 35 -7.34 -6.96 20.61
N MET A 36 -6.60 -7.70 21.43
CA MET A 36 -5.15 -7.77 21.27
C MET A 36 -4.86 -8.39 19.90
N VAL A 37 -4.46 -7.55 18.96
CA VAL A 37 -3.88 -7.97 17.68
C VAL A 37 -2.45 -8.43 17.99
N ASP A 38 -2.31 -9.62 18.59
CA ASP A 38 -1.02 -10.29 18.83
C ASP A 38 -0.27 -10.62 17.52
N ASP A 39 -0.88 -10.33 16.37
CA ASP A 39 -0.36 -10.66 15.04
C ASP A 39 0.20 -9.45 14.27
N MET A 40 0.58 -8.33 14.90
CA MET A 40 1.43 -7.38 14.17
C MET A 40 2.85 -7.95 14.05
N PRO A 41 3.36 -8.23 12.84
CA PRO A 41 4.68 -8.80 12.70
C PRO A 41 5.73 -7.85 13.25
N ALA A 42 6.77 -8.41 13.87
CA ALA A 42 7.95 -7.63 14.19
C ALA A 42 8.51 -7.04 12.89
N LEU A 43 9.02 -5.80 12.96
CA LEU A 43 9.63 -5.14 11.80
C LEU A 43 10.78 -5.98 11.18
N SER A 44 11.43 -6.81 12.00
CA SER A 44 12.47 -7.77 11.57
C SER A 44 11.96 -8.81 10.58
N ASP A 45 10.66 -9.12 10.61
CA ASP A 45 10.06 -10.20 9.86
C ASP A 45 9.43 -9.68 8.56
N MET A 46 9.40 -8.37 8.35
CA MET A 46 8.86 -7.77 7.12
C MET A 46 9.88 -7.83 5.99
N VAL A 47 9.43 -8.18 4.79
CA VAL A 47 10.27 -8.12 3.59
C VAL A 47 10.55 -6.66 3.23
N THR A 48 11.80 -6.32 2.99
CA THR A 48 12.20 -4.98 2.51
C THR A 48 12.29 -4.95 1.00
N THR A 49 12.32 -3.75 0.40
CA THR A 49 12.59 -3.63 -1.04
C THR A 49 13.93 -4.25 -1.47
N VAL A 50 14.94 -4.20 -0.60
CA VAL A 50 16.25 -4.83 -0.85
C VAL A 50 16.10 -6.35 -0.93
N LYS A 51 15.40 -6.94 0.03
CA LYS A 51 15.20 -8.40 0.08
C LYS A 51 14.32 -8.91 -1.07
N LEU A 52 13.33 -8.12 -1.50
CA LEU A 52 12.57 -8.44 -2.71
C LEU A 52 13.46 -8.51 -3.96
N ARG A 53 14.41 -7.58 -4.13
CA ARG A 53 15.36 -7.62 -5.26
C ARG A 53 16.22 -8.87 -5.22
N GLU A 54 16.70 -9.26 -4.05
CA GLU A 54 17.46 -10.51 -3.86
C GLU A 54 16.63 -11.74 -4.25
N TYR A 55 15.35 -11.80 -3.85
CA TYR A 55 14.47 -12.92 -4.18
C TYR A 55 14.09 -13.00 -5.66
N TYR A 56 13.77 -11.87 -6.29
CA TYR A 56 13.40 -11.85 -7.70
C TYR A 56 14.61 -11.95 -8.64
N GLY A 57 15.81 -11.57 -8.19
CA GLY A 57 17.02 -11.54 -8.99
C GLY A 57 16.92 -10.61 -10.20
N ASN A 58 17.89 -10.64 -11.11
CA ASN A 58 17.92 -9.82 -12.32
C ASN A 58 18.08 -10.67 -13.59
N PRO A 59 17.09 -11.49 -13.96
CA PRO A 59 17.23 -12.45 -15.06
C PRO A 59 17.46 -11.80 -16.43
N ASN A 60 17.10 -10.53 -16.59
CA ASN A 60 17.21 -9.79 -17.85
C ASN A 60 18.36 -8.78 -17.86
N ASN A 61 19.24 -8.78 -16.84
CA ASN A 61 20.36 -7.85 -16.70
C ASN A 61 19.95 -6.36 -16.84
N TYR A 62 18.79 -6.00 -16.29
CA TYR A 62 18.36 -4.60 -16.24
C TYR A 62 19.21 -3.81 -15.26
N THR A 63 19.32 -2.49 -15.44
CA THR A 63 20.06 -1.61 -14.54
C THR A 63 19.16 -0.50 -13.98
N GLY A 64 19.52 0.02 -12.81
CA GLY A 64 18.90 1.19 -12.18
C GLY A 64 17.37 1.10 -12.07
N ILE A 65 16.68 2.12 -12.59
CA ILE A 65 15.21 2.28 -12.51
C ILE A 65 14.49 1.11 -13.20
N THR A 66 14.98 0.64 -14.34
CA THR A 66 14.34 -0.45 -15.10
C THR A 66 14.36 -1.76 -14.31
N TYR A 67 15.46 -2.02 -13.59
CA TYR A 67 15.55 -3.18 -12.70
C TYR A 67 14.54 -3.09 -11.55
N ASN A 68 14.50 -1.94 -10.85
CA ASN A 68 13.54 -1.70 -9.77
C ASN A 68 12.09 -1.85 -10.25
N GLN A 69 11.78 -1.32 -11.43
CA GLN A 69 10.45 -1.44 -12.04
C GLN A 69 10.10 -2.90 -12.35
N ALA A 70 11.03 -3.68 -12.91
CA ALA A 70 10.80 -5.08 -13.22
C ALA A 70 10.51 -5.91 -11.96
N VAL A 71 11.28 -5.71 -10.88
CA VAL A 71 11.05 -6.36 -9.58
C VAL A 71 9.68 -5.96 -9.01
N GLY A 72 9.36 -4.67 -9.00
CA GLY A 72 8.08 -4.17 -8.50
C GLY A 72 6.88 -4.72 -9.28
N LEU A 73 6.97 -4.78 -10.61
CA LEU A 73 5.90 -5.33 -11.46
C LEU A 73 5.73 -6.84 -11.28
N GLN A 74 6.82 -7.58 -11.07
CA GLN A 74 6.73 -9.01 -10.79
C GLN A 74 6.10 -9.25 -9.41
N PHE A 75 6.54 -8.52 -8.39
CA PHE A 75 5.95 -8.57 -7.05
C PHE A 75 4.46 -8.25 -7.06
N GLN A 76 4.05 -7.17 -7.75
CA GLN A 76 2.65 -6.82 -7.95
C GLN A 76 1.86 -7.97 -8.57
N ARG A 77 2.37 -8.57 -9.65
CA ARG A 77 1.69 -9.67 -10.35
C ARG A 77 1.48 -10.87 -9.43
N ASP A 78 2.50 -11.25 -8.68
CA ASP A 78 2.43 -12.41 -7.79
C ASP A 78 1.45 -12.14 -6.64
N VAL A 79 1.51 -10.96 -6.01
CA VAL A 79 0.59 -10.58 -4.93
C VAL A 79 -0.85 -10.58 -5.42
N LEU A 80 -1.14 -9.92 -6.56
CA LEU A 80 -2.50 -9.88 -7.10
C LEU A 80 -3.01 -11.28 -7.48
N GLY A 81 -2.11 -12.12 -8.03
CA GLY A 81 -2.40 -13.51 -8.38
C GLY A 81 -2.74 -14.39 -7.17
N ALA A 82 -2.20 -14.04 -6.00
CA ALA A 82 -2.39 -14.77 -4.76
C ALA A 82 -3.50 -14.18 -3.84
N LEU A 83 -4.06 -13.02 -4.18
CA LEU A 83 -5.10 -12.39 -3.37
C LEU A 83 -6.28 -13.34 -3.14
N PRO A 84 -6.73 -13.52 -1.89
CA PRO A 84 -7.88 -14.37 -1.59
C PRO A 84 -9.14 -13.73 -2.15
N GLY A 85 -9.93 -14.54 -2.84
CA GLY A 85 -11.18 -14.10 -3.45
C GLY A 85 -11.75 -15.13 -4.41
N PRO A 86 -12.99 -14.93 -4.88
CA PRO A 86 -13.64 -15.84 -5.82
C PRO A 86 -12.98 -15.85 -7.21
N ARG A 87 -12.16 -14.83 -7.50
CA ARG A 87 -11.48 -14.66 -8.78
C ARG A 87 -10.06 -14.19 -8.52
N VAL A 88 -9.11 -14.79 -9.25
CA VAL A 88 -7.73 -14.30 -9.31
C VAL A 88 -7.74 -12.87 -9.85
N LEU A 89 -7.21 -11.91 -9.09
CA LEU A 89 -7.06 -10.55 -9.57
C LEU A 89 -5.86 -10.49 -10.52
N SER A 90 -6.10 -10.00 -11.74
CA SER A 90 -5.03 -9.66 -12.67
C SER A 90 -4.74 -8.16 -12.60
N SER A 91 -3.53 -7.77 -13.06
CA SER A 91 -3.17 -6.35 -13.15
C SER A 91 -4.21 -5.58 -13.93
N ASN A 92 -4.78 -4.55 -13.32
CA ASN A 92 -5.76 -3.71 -13.96
C ASN A 92 -5.08 -2.82 -15.02
N ARG A 93 -5.77 -2.66 -16.16
CA ARG A 93 -5.35 -1.78 -17.26
C ARG A 93 -6.38 -0.69 -17.54
N LYS A 94 -7.51 -0.71 -16.85
CA LYS A 94 -8.57 0.28 -16.98
C LYS A 94 -8.14 1.58 -16.30
N VAL A 95 -8.28 2.68 -17.03
CA VAL A 95 -8.11 4.03 -16.48
C VAL A 95 -9.41 4.46 -15.82
N PHE A 96 -9.31 4.94 -14.59
CA PHE A 96 -10.40 5.56 -13.83
C PHE A 96 -10.23 7.07 -13.87
N PRO A 97 -11.22 7.84 -14.35
CA PRO A 97 -11.13 9.30 -14.41
C PRO A 97 -10.92 9.93 -13.03
N SER A 98 -10.06 10.94 -12.96
CA SER A 98 -9.90 11.75 -11.75
C SER A 98 -9.67 13.22 -12.11
N ALA A 99 -10.61 14.05 -11.71
CA ALA A 99 -10.52 15.49 -11.86
C ALA A 99 -9.46 16.08 -10.91
N TRP A 100 -9.35 15.55 -9.68
CA TRP A 100 -8.36 16.06 -8.73
C TRP A 100 -6.93 15.76 -9.17
N ARG A 101 -6.66 14.57 -9.72
CA ARG A 101 -5.34 14.29 -10.30
C ARG A 101 -5.08 15.15 -11.53
N GLN A 102 -6.09 15.33 -12.38
CA GLN A 102 -5.98 16.21 -13.54
C GLN A 102 -5.57 17.62 -13.14
N GLU A 103 -6.27 18.20 -12.16
CA GLU A 103 -5.97 19.53 -11.65
C GLU A 103 -4.58 19.60 -11.00
N ALA A 104 -4.28 18.71 -10.05
CA ALA A 104 -3.02 18.70 -9.32
C ALA A 104 -1.80 18.44 -10.22
N SER A 105 -1.98 17.73 -11.34
CA SER A 105 -0.92 17.44 -12.31
C SER A 105 -0.84 18.44 -13.46
N ASN A 106 -1.54 19.58 -13.40
CA ASN A 106 -1.64 20.56 -14.49
C ASN A 106 -2.04 19.90 -15.81
N GLU A 107 -3.12 19.11 -15.76
CA GLU A 107 -3.72 18.35 -16.87
C GLU A 107 -2.87 17.21 -17.46
N ARG A 108 -1.66 16.97 -16.94
CA ARG A 108 -0.76 15.92 -17.44
C ARG A 108 -1.34 14.52 -17.28
N PHE A 109 -2.07 14.25 -16.19
CA PHE A 109 -2.68 12.95 -15.91
C PHE A 109 -4.17 13.10 -15.60
N ARG A 110 -5.03 12.53 -16.44
CA ARG A 110 -6.50 12.69 -16.35
C ARG A 110 -7.22 11.63 -15.51
N GLY A 111 -6.47 10.68 -14.98
CA GLY A 111 -7.04 9.52 -14.30
C GLY A 111 -5.97 8.65 -13.68
N VAL A 112 -6.38 7.55 -13.09
CA VAL A 112 -5.53 6.61 -12.36
C VAL A 112 -5.73 5.20 -12.89
N ILE A 113 -4.70 4.39 -12.73
CA ILE A 113 -4.74 2.96 -13.01
C ILE A 113 -4.31 2.29 -11.70
N PRO A 114 -5.25 1.85 -10.86
CA PRO A 114 -4.90 1.05 -9.69
C PRO A 114 -4.31 -0.29 -10.14
N ASP A 115 -3.46 -0.90 -9.31
CA ASP A 115 -2.81 -2.17 -9.62
C ASP A 115 -3.83 -3.30 -9.76
N GLY A 116 -4.84 -3.32 -8.89
CA GLY A 116 -5.98 -4.24 -8.94
C GLY A 116 -7.31 -3.52 -8.67
N VAL A 117 -8.41 -4.08 -9.16
CA VAL A 117 -9.75 -3.55 -8.95
C VAL A 117 -10.68 -4.70 -8.57
N THR A 118 -11.44 -4.51 -7.49
CA THR A 118 -12.49 -5.41 -7.07
C THR A 118 -13.71 -4.62 -6.59
N ALA A 119 -14.70 -5.35 -6.09
CA ALA A 119 -15.94 -4.80 -5.60
C ALA A 119 -15.92 -4.48 -4.10
N ALA A 120 -16.97 -3.80 -3.65
CA ALA A 120 -17.37 -3.72 -2.25
C ALA A 120 -18.71 -4.41 -2.06
N VAL A 121 -19.03 -4.75 -0.81
CA VAL A 121 -20.20 -5.56 -0.45
C VAL A 121 -20.93 -4.92 0.71
N GLU A 122 -22.26 -4.87 0.63
CA GLU A 122 -23.11 -4.42 1.73
C GLU A 122 -23.01 -5.39 2.91
N GLY A 123 -22.92 -4.85 4.13
CA GLY A 123 -22.73 -5.60 5.37
C GLY A 123 -21.33 -6.18 5.54
N PHE A 124 -20.40 -5.93 4.62
CA PHE A 124 -19.02 -6.41 4.69
C PHE A 124 -18.04 -5.24 4.80
N HIS A 125 -17.30 -5.21 5.90
CA HIS A 125 -16.39 -4.12 6.27
C HIS A 125 -14.93 -4.58 6.21
N GLY A 126 -14.53 -5.25 5.13
CA GLY A 126 -13.15 -5.71 4.89
C GLY A 126 -12.65 -5.34 3.48
N PRO A 127 -11.34 -5.42 3.21
CA PRO A 127 -10.78 -5.00 1.92
C PRO A 127 -11.07 -5.96 0.77
N LEU A 128 -11.32 -7.25 1.06
CA LEU A 128 -11.54 -8.26 0.04
C LEU A 128 -12.91 -8.90 0.26
N PRO A 129 -13.89 -8.60 -0.60
CA PRO A 129 -15.26 -9.07 -0.40
C PRO A 129 -15.38 -10.59 -0.54
N PRO A 130 -16.39 -11.20 0.10
CA PRO A 130 -16.76 -12.59 -0.17
C PRO A 130 -17.31 -12.76 -1.61
N VAL A 131 -17.72 -13.98 -1.95
CA VAL A 131 -18.12 -14.40 -3.31
C VAL A 131 -19.21 -13.51 -3.96
N ILE A 132 -20.07 -12.89 -3.16
CA ILE A 132 -21.17 -12.04 -3.63
C ILE A 132 -20.71 -10.59 -3.58
N SER A 133 -20.70 -9.91 -4.73
CA SER A 133 -20.32 -8.50 -4.90
C SER A 133 -21.55 -7.64 -5.21
N THR A 134 -21.83 -6.58 -4.44
CA THR A 134 -22.96 -5.66 -4.71
C THR A 134 -22.53 -4.36 -5.39
N HIS A 135 -21.30 -3.90 -5.19
CA HIS A 135 -20.80 -2.64 -5.77
C HIS A 135 -19.49 -2.87 -6.54
N PRO A 136 -19.54 -3.07 -7.87
CA PRO A 136 -18.32 -3.27 -8.66
C PRO A 136 -17.41 -2.05 -8.61
N GLU A 137 -16.11 -2.28 -8.88
CA GLU A 137 -15.10 -1.22 -9.02
C GLU A 137 -15.06 -0.22 -7.85
N SER A 138 -15.34 -0.71 -6.65
CA SER A 138 -15.43 0.08 -5.43
C SER A 138 -14.31 -0.21 -4.45
N THR A 139 -13.40 -1.11 -4.82
CA THR A 139 -12.17 -1.35 -4.06
C THR A 139 -10.99 -1.36 -5.00
N PHE A 140 -10.03 -0.46 -4.75
CA PHE A 140 -8.77 -0.43 -5.47
C PHE A 140 -7.68 -1.08 -4.63
N VAL A 141 -6.83 -1.87 -5.28
CA VAL A 141 -5.68 -2.53 -4.65
C VAL A 141 -4.41 -1.91 -5.22
N GLU A 142 -3.47 -1.58 -4.34
CA GLU A 142 -2.14 -1.07 -4.66
C GLU A 142 -1.08 -1.94 -4.00
N VAL A 143 -0.19 -2.53 -4.81
CA VAL A 143 0.96 -3.29 -4.31
C VAL A 143 2.18 -2.39 -4.43
N LYS A 144 2.82 -2.07 -3.30
CA LYS A 144 3.93 -1.11 -3.26
C LYS A 144 5.14 -1.68 -2.53
N ALA A 145 6.26 -1.65 -3.23
CA ALA A 145 7.58 -1.99 -2.73
C ALA A 145 8.49 -0.78 -2.94
N VAL A 146 8.27 0.28 -2.17
CA VAL A 146 9.03 1.53 -2.27
C VAL A 146 9.54 1.97 -0.90
N LYS A 147 10.83 2.24 -0.79
CA LYS A 147 11.41 2.76 0.45
C LYS A 147 10.88 4.19 0.70
N GLY A 148 10.20 4.41 1.81
CA GLY A 148 9.71 5.72 2.24
C GLY A 148 8.19 5.82 2.38
N VAL A 149 7.66 7.03 2.24
CA VAL A 149 6.25 7.35 2.52
C VAL A 149 5.46 7.50 1.22
N VAL A 150 4.34 6.79 1.13
CA VAL A 150 3.30 6.94 0.10
C VAL A 150 2.28 7.95 0.60
N ASN A 151 2.37 9.18 0.11
CA ASN A 151 1.49 10.31 0.46
C ASN A 151 0.52 10.65 -0.70
N LEU A 152 -0.27 11.72 -0.58
CA LEU A 152 -1.21 12.13 -1.64
C LEU A 152 -0.53 12.56 -2.94
N GLU A 153 0.70 13.08 -2.88
CA GLU A 153 1.49 13.55 -4.03
C GLU A 153 2.23 12.41 -4.75
N TYR A 154 2.32 11.24 -4.11
CA TYR A 154 3.03 10.08 -4.59
C TYR A 154 2.65 9.73 -6.04
N ALA A 155 3.66 9.42 -6.84
CA ALA A 155 3.52 9.08 -8.26
C ALA A 155 2.68 10.08 -9.06
N GLN A 156 2.96 11.38 -8.86
CA GLN A 156 2.25 12.47 -9.52
C GLN A 156 0.75 12.39 -9.22
N TYR A 157 0.44 12.42 -7.92
CA TYR A 157 -0.92 12.42 -7.38
C TYR A 157 -1.75 11.18 -7.72
N GLN A 158 -1.12 10.01 -7.86
CA GLN A 158 -1.82 8.74 -8.11
C GLN A 158 -2.77 8.40 -6.95
N ILE A 159 -2.31 8.55 -5.70
CA ILE A 159 -3.14 8.23 -4.52
C ILE A 159 -4.32 9.19 -4.41
N LEU A 160 -4.08 10.50 -4.58
CA LEU A 160 -5.14 11.49 -4.63
C LEU A 160 -6.20 11.16 -5.69
N GLY A 161 -5.75 10.75 -6.89
CA GLY A 161 -6.67 10.39 -7.96
C GLY A 161 -7.47 9.11 -7.73
N MET A 162 -6.90 8.15 -7.00
CA MET A 162 -7.62 6.93 -6.59
C MET A 162 -8.71 7.25 -5.57
N LEU A 163 -8.43 8.13 -4.60
CA LEU A 163 -9.44 8.58 -3.65
C LEU A 163 -10.57 9.36 -4.36
N ASP A 164 -10.25 10.21 -5.32
CA ASP A 164 -11.24 10.91 -6.15
C ASP A 164 -12.13 9.92 -6.93
N ALA A 165 -11.52 8.94 -7.61
CA ALA A 165 -12.27 7.93 -8.37
C ALA A 165 -13.15 7.05 -7.46
N LEU A 166 -12.64 6.61 -6.31
CA LEU A 166 -13.41 5.84 -5.32
C LEU A 166 -14.54 6.64 -4.70
N SER A 167 -14.39 7.96 -4.52
CA SER A 167 -15.47 8.82 -4.02
C SER A 167 -16.69 8.89 -4.95
N LYS A 168 -16.54 8.40 -6.19
CA LYS A 168 -17.57 8.35 -7.23
C LYS A 168 -17.95 6.91 -7.60
N SER A 169 -17.45 5.91 -6.88
CA SER A 169 -17.77 4.51 -7.14
C SER A 169 -19.20 4.18 -6.69
N PRO A 170 -19.81 3.08 -7.16
CA PRO A 170 -21.13 2.65 -6.71
C PRO A 170 -21.27 2.52 -5.19
N ALA A 171 -20.23 2.06 -4.47
CA ALA A 171 -20.27 1.96 -3.01
C ALA A 171 -20.30 3.33 -2.31
N ALA A 172 -19.79 4.39 -2.94
CA ALA A 172 -19.82 5.74 -2.36
C ALA A 172 -21.26 6.25 -2.19
N PHE A 173 -22.18 5.73 -3.00
CA PHE A 173 -23.61 6.05 -2.97
C PHE A 173 -24.44 5.01 -2.19
N SER A 174 -23.83 3.96 -1.64
CA SER A 174 -24.53 3.00 -0.78
C SER A 174 -24.93 3.67 0.54
N THR A 175 -26.16 3.45 0.99
CA THR A 175 -26.76 4.08 2.18
C THR A 175 -27.36 3.02 3.11
N GLY A 176 -27.66 3.41 4.35
CA GLY A 176 -28.23 2.50 5.35
C GLY A 176 -27.20 1.93 6.34
N PRO A 177 -27.65 1.10 7.29
CA PRO A 177 -26.81 0.56 8.35
C PRO A 177 -25.75 -0.42 7.83
N ASP A 178 -26.07 -1.17 6.78
CA ASP A 178 -25.19 -2.16 6.15
C ASP A 178 -24.55 -1.62 4.86
N ARG A 179 -24.45 -0.30 4.70
CA ARG A 179 -23.90 0.30 3.48
C ARG A 179 -22.50 -0.24 3.18
N ALA A 180 -22.22 -0.42 1.89
CA ALA A 180 -20.87 -0.69 1.45
C ALA A 180 -20.01 0.60 1.56
N TYR A 181 -18.71 0.41 1.76
CA TYR A 181 -17.74 1.49 1.78
C TYR A 181 -16.73 1.31 0.64
N PRO A 182 -16.46 2.35 -0.16
CA PRO A 182 -15.32 2.30 -1.07
C PRO A 182 -14.03 2.07 -0.27
N SER A 183 -13.11 1.31 -0.85
CA SER A 183 -11.88 0.93 -0.15
C SER A 183 -10.63 1.10 -1.01
N LEU A 184 -9.53 1.53 -0.39
CA LEU A 184 -8.19 1.53 -0.96
C LEU A 184 -7.32 0.59 -0.13
N TYR A 185 -6.89 -0.52 -0.73
CA TYR A 185 -6.13 -1.57 -0.07
C TYR A 185 -4.68 -1.59 -0.54
N PHE A 186 -3.76 -1.33 0.39
CA PHE A 186 -2.33 -1.38 0.18
C PHE A 186 -1.75 -2.71 0.63
N VAL A 187 -0.95 -3.34 -0.22
CA VAL A 187 -0.01 -4.40 0.16
C VAL A 187 1.40 -3.84 0.07
N VAL A 188 2.13 -3.82 1.18
CA VAL A 188 3.37 -3.03 1.34
C VAL A 188 4.55 -3.83 1.88
N THR A 189 5.77 -3.44 1.48
CA THR A 189 7.01 -3.90 2.12
C THR A 189 7.24 -3.20 3.46
N GLY A 190 8.09 -3.77 4.32
CA GLY A 190 8.36 -3.23 5.66
C GLY A 190 9.06 -1.87 5.70
N ASP A 191 9.65 -1.46 4.58
CA ASP A 191 10.28 -0.15 4.37
C ASP A 191 9.36 0.85 3.62
N THR A 192 8.10 0.48 3.36
CA THR A 192 7.07 1.35 2.80
C THR A 192 6.10 1.78 3.91
N SER A 193 5.81 3.06 4.03
CA SER A 193 4.82 3.62 4.97
C SER A 193 3.72 4.38 4.23
N ILE A 194 2.50 4.41 4.79
CA ILE A 194 1.39 5.22 4.25
C ILE A 194 1.31 6.54 5.01
N GLY A 195 1.24 7.66 4.29
CA GLY A 195 1.14 9.00 4.86
C GLY A 195 -0.18 9.23 5.60
N THR A 196 -0.13 10.00 6.68
CA THR A 196 -1.32 10.36 7.48
C THR A 196 -2.30 11.24 6.69
N ASP A 197 -1.80 11.99 5.71
CA ASP A 197 -2.58 12.77 4.76
C ASP A 197 -3.51 11.90 3.90
N VAL A 198 -3.05 10.70 3.52
CA VAL A 198 -3.88 9.71 2.81
C VAL A 198 -5.07 9.28 3.67
N GLY A 199 -4.82 8.90 4.93
CA GLY A 199 -5.88 8.49 5.85
C GLY A 199 -6.87 9.61 6.17
N ALA A 200 -6.38 10.82 6.41
CA ALA A 200 -7.22 11.99 6.68
C ALA A 200 -8.11 12.33 5.47
N ARG A 201 -7.53 12.34 4.26
CA ARG A 201 -8.31 12.59 3.03
C ARG A 201 -9.32 11.49 2.78
N ALA A 202 -8.93 10.22 2.89
CA ALA A 202 -9.83 9.09 2.72
C ALA A 202 -10.99 9.11 3.73
N ALA A 203 -10.71 9.44 5.00
CA ALA A 203 -11.73 9.57 6.04
C ALA A 203 -12.77 10.67 5.70
N SER A 204 -12.31 11.83 5.21
CA SER A 204 -13.19 12.91 4.77
C SER A 204 -14.12 12.51 3.62
N LEU A 205 -13.76 11.47 2.87
CA LEU A 205 -14.51 10.93 1.73
C LEU A 205 -15.24 9.63 2.07
N GLN A 206 -15.23 9.19 3.33
CA GLN A 206 -15.82 7.93 3.77
C GLN A 206 -15.27 6.71 3.00
N ILE A 207 -13.96 6.73 2.69
CA ILE A 207 -13.22 5.65 2.05
C ILE A 207 -12.39 4.94 3.11
N LEU A 208 -12.46 3.61 3.16
CA LEU A 208 -11.64 2.80 4.06
C LEU A 208 -10.26 2.57 3.46
N VAL A 209 -9.22 2.81 4.23
CA VAL A 209 -7.85 2.51 3.84
C VAL A 209 -7.39 1.28 4.60
N TRP A 210 -6.97 0.26 3.86
CA TRP A 210 -6.48 -1.00 4.41
C TRP A 210 -5.01 -1.16 4.09
N VAL A 211 -4.23 -1.71 5.02
CA VAL A 211 -2.80 -1.92 4.83
C VAL A 211 -2.42 -3.32 5.29
N SER A 212 -1.80 -4.08 4.40
CA SER A 212 -1.20 -5.38 4.71
C SER A 212 0.30 -5.33 4.48
N PRO A 213 1.12 -5.52 5.53
CA PRO A 213 2.55 -5.71 5.36
C PRO A 213 2.84 -7.11 4.80
N VAL A 214 3.96 -7.25 4.10
CA VAL A 214 4.45 -8.55 3.63
C VAL A 214 5.57 -9.03 4.55
N ARG A 215 5.38 -10.23 5.11
CA ARG A 215 6.34 -10.95 5.92
C ARG A 215 7.21 -11.86 5.06
N ASP A 216 8.41 -12.10 5.54
CA ASP A 216 9.33 -13.07 5.00
C ASP A 216 9.62 -14.15 6.05
N HIS A 217 9.14 -15.37 5.77
CA HIS A 217 9.38 -16.55 6.61
C HIS A 217 10.72 -17.23 6.32
N GLY A 218 11.54 -16.62 5.47
CA GLY A 218 12.85 -17.14 5.06
C GLY A 218 12.76 -18.01 3.80
N GLY A 219 13.89 -18.14 3.11
CA GLY A 219 13.98 -18.98 1.90
C GLY A 219 13.06 -18.53 0.76
N GLY A 220 12.73 -17.23 0.70
CA GLY A 220 11.83 -16.63 -0.30
C GLY A 220 10.34 -16.92 -0.09
N GLU A 221 9.96 -17.38 1.10
CA GLU A 221 8.57 -17.64 1.45
C GLU A 221 7.90 -16.36 1.97
N LEU A 222 7.23 -15.66 1.06
CA LEU A 222 6.54 -14.40 1.36
C LEU A 222 5.08 -14.63 1.73
N GLN A 223 4.65 -14.01 2.83
CA GLN A 223 3.27 -14.03 3.30
C GLN A 223 2.75 -12.60 3.45
N VAL A 224 1.62 -12.29 2.82
CA VAL A 224 0.87 -11.06 3.08
C VAL A 224 0.12 -11.24 4.40
N ALA A 225 0.41 -10.38 5.38
CA ALA A 225 -0.23 -10.41 6.68
C ALA A 225 -1.70 -9.93 6.59
N PRO A 226 -2.53 -10.26 7.60
CA PRO A 226 -3.89 -9.75 7.65
C PRO A 226 -3.92 -8.20 7.58
N PRO A 227 -4.82 -7.61 6.80
CA PRO A 227 -4.92 -6.17 6.64
C PRO A 227 -5.45 -5.53 7.91
N TRP A 228 -4.86 -4.39 8.28
CA TRP A 228 -5.41 -3.53 9.32
C TRP A 228 -6.00 -2.26 8.68
N CYS A 229 -7.00 -1.68 9.35
CA CYS A 229 -7.69 -0.51 8.83
C CYS A 229 -7.02 0.78 9.32
N PHE A 230 -6.45 1.55 8.39
CA PHE A 230 -5.65 2.75 8.65
C PHE A 230 -6.46 3.93 9.21
N ASN A 231 -7.73 4.04 8.83
CA ASN A 231 -8.57 5.19 9.15
C ASN A 231 -9.97 4.82 9.67
N CYS A 232 -10.17 3.58 10.12
CA CYS A 232 -11.48 3.12 10.54
C CYS A 232 -12.06 3.93 11.70
N ASP A 233 -11.24 4.33 12.68
CA ASP A 233 -11.72 5.13 13.82
C ASP A 233 -12.30 6.48 13.38
N ALA A 234 -11.78 7.04 12.30
CA ALA A 234 -12.28 8.30 11.73
C ALA A 234 -13.53 8.11 10.86
N VAL A 235 -13.67 6.96 10.19
CA VAL A 235 -14.85 6.63 9.37
C VAL A 235 -16.02 6.11 10.21
N PHE A 236 -15.74 5.44 11.34
CA PHE A 236 -16.71 4.84 12.26
C PHE A 236 -16.61 5.43 13.67
N PRO A 237 -16.78 6.76 13.86
CA PRO A 237 -16.58 7.38 15.16
C PRO A 237 -17.55 6.79 16.21
N GLY A 238 -16.98 6.32 17.33
CA GLY A 238 -17.74 5.81 18.47
C GLY A 238 -18.45 4.47 18.26
N LYS A 239 -18.22 3.79 17.13
CA LYS A 239 -18.70 2.42 16.92
C LYS A 239 -17.55 1.46 17.23
N GLN A 240 -17.83 0.40 17.99
CA GLN A 240 -17.01 -0.80 17.84
C GLN A 240 -17.05 -1.14 16.35
N LEU A 241 -15.86 -1.31 15.75
CA LEU A 241 -15.73 -1.86 14.41
C LEU A 241 -16.73 -3.03 14.31
N PRO A 242 -17.71 -2.98 13.38
CA PRO A 242 -18.76 -3.99 13.33
C PRO A 242 -18.10 -5.37 13.35
N ALA A 243 -18.66 -6.32 14.10
CA ALA A 243 -18.01 -7.59 14.43
C ALA A 243 -17.85 -8.58 13.25
N PRO A 244 -17.85 -8.12 11.99
CA PRO A 244 -16.93 -8.72 11.04
C PRO A 244 -16.17 -7.66 10.22
N THR A 245 -15.55 -6.69 10.88
CA THR A 245 -14.37 -5.99 10.37
C THR A 245 -13.22 -6.98 10.51
N LEU A 246 -13.32 -8.10 9.78
CA LEU A 246 -12.35 -9.15 9.83
C LEU A 246 -11.11 -8.61 9.12
N PRO A 247 -9.95 -8.50 9.80
CA PRO A 247 -8.71 -8.41 9.07
C PRO A 247 -8.70 -9.65 8.18
N GLY A 248 -8.83 -9.46 6.87
CA GLY A 248 -8.92 -10.55 5.90
C GLY A 248 -7.80 -11.59 6.11
N PRO A 249 -7.95 -12.81 5.56
CA PRO A 249 -6.97 -13.85 5.82
C PRO A 249 -5.58 -13.47 5.31
N SER A 250 -4.54 -13.88 6.03
CA SER A 250 -3.19 -13.90 5.49
C SER A 250 -3.10 -14.86 4.31
N PHE A 251 -2.22 -14.60 3.36
CA PHE A 251 -2.01 -15.48 2.21
C PHE A 251 -0.56 -15.48 1.74
N TYR A 252 -0.12 -16.58 1.12
CA TYR A 252 1.23 -16.71 0.58
C TYR A 252 1.27 -16.26 -0.87
N VAL A 253 2.27 -15.45 -1.24
CA VAL A 253 2.42 -14.87 -2.59
C VAL A 253 2.90 -15.95 -3.58
N GLN A 254 3.90 -16.71 -3.16
CA GLN A 254 4.43 -17.96 -3.73
C GLN A 254 5.83 -18.14 -3.11
N LYS A 255 6.35 -19.36 -3.08
CA LYS A 255 7.74 -19.58 -2.65
C LYS A 255 8.68 -19.13 -3.77
N LEU A 256 9.29 -17.95 -3.60
CA LEU A 256 10.34 -17.47 -4.48
C LEU A 256 11.57 -18.36 -4.24
N ARG A 257 12.05 -19.06 -5.28
CA ARG A 257 13.33 -19.74 -5.16
C ARG A 257 14.42 -18.67 -5.08
N ALA A 258 15.35 -18.79 -4.13
CA ALA A 258 16.55 -17.97 -4.13
C ALA A 258 17.13 -17.98 -5.55
N ALA A 259 17.36 -16.79 -6.12
CA ALA A 259 17.91 -16.66 -7.46
C ALA A 259 19.34 -17.20 -7.44
N ASN A 260 19.53 -18.51 -7.61
CA ASN A 260 20.82 -19.20 -7.62
C ASN A 260 21.82 -18.43 -8.50
N ASP A 261 22.69 -17.61 -7.89
CA ASP A 261 23.74 -16.79 -8.53
C ASP A 261 23.33 -16.05 -9.83
N ARG A 262 22.04 -15.82 -10.08
CA ARG A 262 21.54 -15.21 -11.32
C ARG A 262 21.66 -13.69 -11.25
N GLY A 263 22.89 -13.22 -11.48
CA GLY A 263 23.16 -11.81 -11.68
C GLY A 263 22.92 -11.00 -10.41
N LEU A 264 23.60 -11.38 -9.32
CA LEU A 264 23.91 -10.44 -8.24
C LEU A 264 24.85 -9.36 -8.79
N ASP A 265 24.37 -8.56 -9.74
CA ASP A 265 24.85 -7.20 -9.83
C ASP A 265 24.64 -6.65 -8.43
N LYS A 266 25.76 -6.35 -7.75
CA LYS A 266 25.75 -5.63 -6.49
C LYS A 266 24.69 -4.55 -6.65
N PRO A 267 23.66 -4.48 -5.78
CA PRO A 267 22.62 -3.49 -5.92
C PRO A 267 23.36 -2.17 -6.14
N ILE A 268 23.24 -1.60 -7.34
CA ILE A 268 23.77 -0.27 -7.60
C ILE A 268 23.10 0.53 -6.50
N LEU A 269 23.98 0.97 -5.60
CA LEU A 269 23.69 1.33 -4.24
C LEU A 269 22.41 2.16 -4.16
N ASP A 270 21.68 1.95 -3.07
CA ASP A 270 20.90 2.93 -2.30
C ASP A 270 21.30 4.40 -2.60
N ASP A 271 21.02 4.88 -3.81
CA ASP A 271 21.50 6.14 -4.36
C ASP A 271 20.60 7.29 -3.91
N GLY A 272 19.73 7.03 -2.94
CA GLY A 272 18.66 7.94 -2.57
C GLY A 272 17.72 8.22 -3.74
N LEU A 273 17.87 7.54 -4.90
CA LEU A 273 16.88 7.56 -5.96
C LEU A 273 15.77 6.63 -5.50
N VAL A 274 14.91 7.20 -4.64
CA VAL A 274 13.48 6.97 -4.72
C VAL A 274 13.13 7.26 -6.17
N GLY A 275 13.28 6.27 -7.04
CA GLY A 275 13.00 6.41 -8.46
C GLY A 275 11.62 7.03 -8.54
N HIS A 276 11.50 8.17 -9.22
CA HIS A 276 10.19 8.71 -9.55
C HIS A 276 9.42 7.52 -10.12
N PRO A 277 8.38 7.03 -9.41
CA PRO A 277 7.68 5.85 -9.84
C PRO A 277 7.14 6.21 -11.22
N GLY A 278 7.75 5.61 -12.25
CA GLY A 278 7.24 5.75 -13.60
C GLY A 278 5.75 5.46 -13.53
N THR A 279 4.95 6.26 -14.24
CA THR A 279 3.48 6.15 -14.25
C THR A 279 3.05 4.69 -14.17
N PRO A 280 2.39 4.25 -13.09
CA PRO A 280 1.89 2.88 -13.00
C PRO A 280 1.04 2.59 -14.24
N GLY A 281 1.41 1.56 -15.00
CA GLY A 281 0.72 1.17 -16.24
C GLY A 281 1.18 1.82 -17.55
N ASN A 282 2.20 2.70 -17.57
CA ASN A 282 2.79 3.18 -18.83
C ASN A 282 4.07 2.39 -19.17
N THR A 283 3.95 1.41 -20.05
CA THR A 283 5.08 0.60 -20.57
C THR A 283 5.71 1.20 -21.83
N ARG A 284 5.35 2.43 -22.24
CA ARG A 284 5.92 3.02 -23.44
C ARG A 284 7.23 3.76 -23.10
N PRO A 285 8.32 3.50 -23.84
CA PRO A 285 9.50 4.34 -23.75
C PRO A 285 9.13 5.76 -24.19
N HIS A 286 9.60 6.76 -23.45
CA HIS A 286 9.65 8.14 -23.91
C HIS A 286 10.82 8.30 -24.89
#